data_AF-A0A661QL83-F1
#
_entry.id   AF-A0A661QL83-F1
#
_cell.length_a   1.000
_cell.length_b   1.000
_cell.length_c   1.000
_cell.angle_alpha   90.00
_cell.angle_beta   90.00
_cell.angle_gamma   90.00
#
_symmetry.space_group_name_H-M   'P 1'
#
loop_
_entity.id
_entity.type
_entity.pdbx_description
1 polymer ?
#
loop_
_entity_poly.entity_id
_entity_poly.type
_entity_poly.pdbx_seq_one_letter_code
_entity_poly.pdbx_strand_id
1 'polypeptide(L)'
;MYGAHYIKLGVRRALEISIVNVAAFVQLDQDGKHIREARVVLGAVAPIPIRALSAENLVKGESPSISLFEKAGEAAASDAKPIDDFRASAEYRRDMVAVLTKRALNTAYEAATKS
;
A
#
# COMPACT_ATOMS: atom_id res chain seq x y z
N MET A 1 14.39 13.09 1.26
CA MET A 1 13.02 13.62 1.52
C MET A 1 12.10 12.44 1.85
N TYR A 2 10.98 12.62 2.57
CA TYR A 2 10.09 11.51 2.94
C TYR A 2 8.61 11.91 2.90
N GLY A 3 7.74 10.93 2.70
CA GLY A 3 6.29 11.11 2.66
C GLY A 3 5.56 9.85 3.11
N ALA A 4 4.33 10.04 3.58
CA ALA A 4 3.48 8.95 4.03
C ALA A 4 2.03 9.19 3.63
N HIS A 5 1.29 8.11 3.42
CA HIS A 5 -0.14 8.15 3.14
C HIS A 5 -0.86 6.97 3.76
N TYR A 6 -2.11 7.19 4.19
CA TYR A 6 -2.99 6.14 4.69
C TYR A 6 -4.32 6.23 3.96
N ILE A 7 -4.79 5.08 3.46
CA ILE A 7 -6.07 4.95 2.77
C ILE A 7 -6.86 3.77 3.36
N LYS A 8 -8.16 3.99 3.58
CA LYS A 8 -9.09 2.94 3.99
C LYS A 8 -10.25 2.83 3.02
N LEU A 9 -10.69 1.60 2.79
CA LEU A 9 -11.89 1.25 2.07
C LEU A 9 -12.93 0.71 3.06
N GLY A 10 -14.16 1.20 2.95
CA GLY A 10 -15.34 0.72 3.65
C GLY A 10 -16.57 0.86 2.75
N VAL A 11 -17.70 0.29 3.15
CA VAL A 11 -19.00 0.40 2.48
C VAL A 11 -19.56 1.83 2.54
N ARG A 12 -19.16 2.62 3.55
CA ARG A 12 -19.58 4.02 3.76
C ARG A 12 -18.41 4.90 4.21
N ARG A 13 -18.61 6.22 4.10
CA ARG A 13 -17.54 7.21 4.35
C ARG A 13 -17.16 7.38 5.82
N ALA A 14 -18.04 7.06 6.76
CA ALA A 14 -17.82 7.32 8.19
C ALA A 14 -18.37 6.22 9.10
N LEU A 15 -17.82 6.13 10.32
CA LEU A 15 -18.22 5.20 11.40
C LEU A 15 -18.30 3.74 10.94
N GLU A 16 -17.19 3.21 10.42
CA GLU A 16 -17.16 1.86 9.85
C GLU A 16 -15.82 1.15 10.00
N ILE A 17 -15.91 -0.17 10.16
CA ILE A 17 -14.80 -1.12 10.08
C ILE A 17 -14.33 -1.22 8.63
N SER A 18 -13.02 -1.08 8.42
CA SER A 18 -12.44 -1.14 7.07
C SER A 18 -12.56 -2.53 6.45
N ILE A 19 -12.89 -2.59 5.16
CA ILE A 19 -12.75 -3.80 4.32
C ILE A 19 -11.27 -4.03 4.02
N VAL A 20 -10.56 -2.97 3.61
CA VAL A 20 -9.10 -2.98 3.44
C VAL A 20 -8.58 -1.63 3.91
N ASN A 21 -7.41 -1.62 4.53
CA ASN A 21 -6.67 -0.38 4.72
C ASN A 21 -5.19 -0.59 4.44
N VAL A 22 -4.55 0.45 3.93
CA VAL A 22 -3.14 0.45 3.56
C VAL A 22 -2.48 1.72 4.09
N ALA A 23 -1.37 1.57 4.79
CA ALA A 23 -0.45 2.66 5.09
C ALA A 23 0.82 2.48 4.26
N ALA A 24 1.29 3.55 3.63
CA ALA A 24 2.54 3.58 2.88
C ALA A 24 3.44 4.71 3.40
N PHE A 25 4.73 4.42 3.50
CA PHE A 25 5.79 5.38 3.75
C PHE A 25 6.86 5.20 2.68
N VAL A 26 7.36 6.33 2.17
CA VAL A 26 8.42 6.38 1.16
C VAL A 26 9.45 7.40 1.61
N GLN A 27 10.72 7.00 1.59
CA GLN A 27 11.86 7.90 1.73
C GLN A 27 12.70 7.82 0.46
N LEU A 28 12.94 8.98 -0.13
CA LEU A 28 13.83 9.13 -1.28
C LEU A 28 15.28 9.34 -0.83
N ASP A 29 16.20 9.02 -1.73
CA ASP A 29 17.61 9.40 -1.64
C ASP A 29 17.81 10.94 -1.63
N GLN A 30 19.08 11.36 -1.55
CA GLN A 30 19.43 12.79 -1.45
C GLN A 30 19.13 13.54 -2.75
N ASP A 31 19.27 12.89 -3.91
CA ASP A 31 18.98 13.48 -5.22
C ASP A 31 17.53 13.28 -5.67
N GLY A 32 16.71 12.58 -4.88
CA GLY A 32 15.27 12.40 -5.12
C GLY A 32 14.93 11.45 -6.25
N LYS A 33 15.90 10.66 -6.74
CA LYS A 33 15.74 9.79 -7.91
C LYS A 33 15.29 8.39 -7.57
N HIS A 34 15.71 7.85 -6.44
CA HIS A 34 15.41 6.47 -6.04
C HIS A 34 14.76 6.40 -4.67
N ILE A 35 13.99 5.33 -4.46
CA ILE A 35 13.40 5.02 -3.16
C ILE A 35 14.45 4.38 -2.27
N ARG A 36 15.01 5.14 -1.33
CA ARG A 36 15.94 4.61 -0.31
C ARG A 36 15.26 3.59 0.60
N GLU A 37 14.04 3.89 1.03
CA GLU A 37 13.29 3.06 1.95
C GLU A 37 11.78 3.16 1.70
N ALA A 38 11.09 2.03 1.78
CA ALA A 38 9.64 1.97 1.76
C ALA A 38 9.10 1.08 2.89
N ARG A 39 7.92 1.42 3.38
CA ARG A 39 7.11 0.59 4.28
C ARG A 39 5.69 0.53 3.78
N VAL A 40 5.11 -0.66 3.73
CA VAL A 40 3.71 -0.88 3.33
C VAL A 40 3.06 -1.79 4.35
N VAL A 41 2.04 -1.28 5.05
CA VAL A 41 1.27 -2.03 6.05
C VAL A 41 -0.14 -2.24 5.53
N LEU A 42 -0.61 -3.49 5.62
CA LEU A 42 -1.94 -3.91 5.22
C LEU A 42 -2.76 -4.26 6.47
N GLY A 43 -4.00 -3.76 6.51
CA GLY A 43 -4.96 -4.07 7.58
C GLY A 43 -6.27 -4.62 7.03
N ALA A 44 -6.97 -5.38 7.89
CA ALA A 44 -8.23 -6.07 7.56
C ALA A 44 -8.13 -7.13 6.45
N VAL A 45 -6.91 -7.62 6.18
CA VAL A 45 -6.61 -8.63 5.15
C VAL A 45 -5.74 -9.79 5.67
N ALA A 46 -5.67 -9.94 6.99
CA ALA A 46 -5.03 -11.03 7.73
C ALA A 46 -5.52 -10.99 9.20
N PRO A 47 -5.24 -12.02 10.03
CA PRO A 47 -5.63 -12.03 11.46
C PRO A 47 -5.03 -10.88 12.28
N ILE A 48 -3.89 -10.36 11.84
CA ILE A 48 -3.21 -9.18 12.41
C ILE A 48 -2.80 -8.22 11.26
N PRO A 49 -2.53 -6.94 11.52
CA PRO A 49 -1.87 -6.08 10.53
C PRO A 49 -0.54 -6.70 10.10
N ILE A 50 -0.29 -6.71 8.79
CA ILE A 50 0.92 -7.30 8.20
C ILE A 50 1.67 -6.27 7.38
N ARG A 51 2.99 -6.46 7.23
CA ARG A 51 3.78 -5.71 6.25
C ARG A 51 3.82 -6.45 4.93
N ALA A 52 3.63 -5.72 3.83
CA ALA A 52 3.78 -6.23 2.48
C ALA A 52 5.25 -6.21 2.07
N LEU A 53 6.05 -7.12 2.63
CA LEU A 53 7.50 -7.17 2.40
C LEU A 53 7.83 -7.37 0.91
N SER A 54 6.98 -8.08 0.17
CA SER A 54 7.16 -8.29 -1.26
C SER A 54 7.10 -6.96 -2.02
N ALA A 55 6.14 -6.09 -1.68
CA ALA A 55 6.04 -4.76 -2.25
C ALA A 55 7.18 -3.84 -1.83
N GLU A 56 7.56 -3.86 -0.55
CA GLU A 56 8.65 -3.03 -0.02
C GLU A 56 9.99 -3.36 -0.67
N ASN A 57 10.31 -4.65 -0.82
CA ASN A 57 11.55 -5.09 -1.46
C ASN A 57 11.56 -4.76 -2.96
N LEU A 58 10.41 -4.83 -3.63
CA LEU A 58 10.28 -4.53 -5.05
C LEU A 58 10.59 -3.06 -5.37
N VAL A 59 10.16 -2.13 -4.51
CA VAL A 59 10.34 -0.69 -4.77
C VAL A 59 11.65 -0.13 -4.24
N LYS A 60 12.33 -0.82 -3.30
CA LYS A 60 13.54 -0.31 -2.67
C LYS A 60 14.71 -0.28 -3.67
N GLY A 61 15.34 0.88 -3.80
CA GLY A 61 16.44 1.13 -4.72
C GLY A 61 15.98 1.49 -6.14
N GLU A 62 14.69 1.39 -6.43
CA GLU A 62 14.14 1.65 -7.76
C GLU A 62 13.70 3.10 -7.94
N SER A 63 13.66 3.53 -9.20
CA SER A 63 13.13 4.84 -9.59
C SER A 63 11.59 4.84 -9.51
N PRO A 64 10.97 5.78 -8.78
CA PRO A 64 9.51 5.88 -8.68
C PRO A 64 8.82 5.96 -10.03
N SER A 65 7.83 5.10 -10.26
CA SER A 65 6.98 5.16 -11.46
C SER A 65 5.63 4.52 -11.20
N ILE A 66 4.64 4.88 -12.03
CA ILE A 66 3.29 4.31 -11.93
C ILE A 66 3.32 2.79 -12.15
N SER A 67 4.12 2.31 -13.09
CA SER A 67 4.27 0.88 -13.38
C SER A 67 4.98 0.12 -12.26
N LEU A 68 5.97 0.74 -11.59
CA LEU A 68 6.60 0.18 -10.40
C LEU A 68 5.58 0.01 -9.26
N PHE A 69 4.76 1.04 -9.00
CA PHE A 69 3.74 0.99 -7.95
C PHE A 69 2.60 0.04 -8.26
N GLU A 70 2.30 -0.20 -9.53
CA GLU A 70 1.37 -1.24 -9.97
C GLU A 70 1.88 -2.65 -9.62
N LYS A 71 3.12 -2.97 -9.99
CA LYS A 71 3.77 -4.24 -9.62
C LYS A 71 3.88 -4.40 -8.11
N ALA A 72 4.18 -3.32 -7.39
CA ALA A 72 4.21 -3.33 -5.92
C ALA A 72 2.82 -3.65 -5.33
N GLY A 73 1.75 -3.15 -5.95
CA GLY A 73 0.38 -3.50 -5.57
C GLY A 73 0.09 -4.99 -5.75
N GLU A 74 0.44 -5.56 -6.90
CA GLU A 74 0.28 -7.00 -7.18
C GLU A 74 1.05 -7.85 -6.16
N ALA A 75 2.31 -7.47 -5.86
CA ALA A 75 3.12 -8.13 -4.85
C ALA A 75 2.53 -8.00 -3.43
N ALA A 76 1.95 -6.86 -3.07
CA ALA A 76 1.25 -6.71 -1.79
C ALA A 76 0.01 -7.60 -1.71
N ALA A 77 -0.71 -7.80 -2.81
CA ALA A 77 -1.90 -8.64 -2.84
C ALA A 77 -1.57 -10.13 -2.60
N SER A 78 -0.38 -10.60 -3.02
CA SER A 78 0.09 -11.96 -2.71
C SER A 78 0.44 -12.16 -1.23
N ASP A 79 0.79 -11.09 -0.51
CA ASP A 79 1.10 -11.16 0.92
C ASP A 79 -0.18 -11.21 1.77
N ALA A 80 -1.32 -10.80 1.22
CA ALA A 80 -2.60 -10.76 1.89
C ALA A 80 -3.23 -12.16 2.04
N LYS A 81 -3.81 -12.44 3.22
CA LYS A 81 -4.51 -13.69 3.55
C LYS A 81 -5.90 -13.42 4.14
N PRO A 82 -6.80 -12.75 3.39
CA PRO A 82 -8.12 -12.41 3.89
C PRO A 82 -9.04 -13.63 3.94
N ILE A 83 -10.05 -13.54 4.80
CA ILE A 83 -11.22 -14.43 4.81
C ILE A 83 -12.40 -13.77 4.09
N ASP A 84 -13.38 -14.57 3.70
CA ASP A 84 -14.70 -14.08 3.31
C ASP A 84 -15.53 -13.67 4.53
N ASP A 85 -16.26 -12.56 4.43
CA ASP A 85 -17.29 -12.19 5.41
C ASP A 85 -18.45 -11.44 4.74
N PHE A 86 -19.43 -11.00 5.54
CA PHE A 86 -20.59 -10.24 5.03
C PHE A 86 -20.24 -8.87 4.44
N ARG A 87 -19.02 -8.36 4.65
CA ARG A 87 -18.59 -7.05 4.16
C ARG A 87 -17.93 -7.17 2.78
N ALA A 88 -17.17 -8.25 2.55
CA ALA A 88 -16.52 -8.53 1.27
C ALA A 88 -15.95 -9.94 1.19
N SER A 89 -15.81 -10.45 -0.04
CA SER A 89 -15.06 -11.67 -0.31
C SER A 89 -13.55 -11.48 -0.14
N ALA A 90 -12.85 -12.59 0.10
CA ALA A 90 -11.40 -12.67 0.17
C ALA A 90 -10.73 -12.28 -1.15
N GLU A 91 -11.37 -12.60 -2.29
CA GLU A 91 -10.92 -12.19 -3.62
C GLU A 91 -10.98 -10.68 -3.78
N TYR A 92 -12.13 -10.06 -3.50
CA TYR A 92 -12.28 -8.61 -3.56
C TYR A 92 -11.28 -7.87 -2.66
N ARG A 93 -11.05 -8.39 -1.45
CA ARG A 93 -10.03 -7.84 -0.53
C ARG A 93 -8.63 -7.88 -1.15
N ARG A 94 -8.24 -8.97 -1.82
CA ARG A 94 -6.93 -9.08 -2.50
C ARG A 94 -6.83 -8.08 -3.66
N ASP A 95 -7.86 -7.96 -4.49
CA ASP A 95 -7.88 -6.98 -5.59
C ASP A 95 -7.72 -5.56 -5.07
N MET A 96 -8.43 -5.24 -3.98
CA MET A 96 -8.36 -3.92 -3.36
C MET A 96 -7.03 -3.66 -2.66
N VAL A 97 -6.33 -4.67 -2.15
CA VAL A 97 -4.95 -4.50 -1.67
C VAL A 97 -4.04 -4.00 -2.80
N ALA A 98 -4.13 -4.58 -3.98
CA ALA A 98 -3.31 -4.15 -5.12
C ALA A 98 -3.59 -2.69 -5.50
N VAL A 99 -4.88 -2.36 -5.66
CA VAL A 99 -5.32 -1.00 -6.04
C VAL A 99 -4.92 0.04 -4.99
N LEU A 100 -5.17 -0.24 -3.71
CA LEU A 100 -4.92 0.71 -2.63
C LEU A 100 -3.43 0.87 -2.34
N THR A 101 -2.63 -0.19 -2.48
CA THR A 101 -1.18 -0.11 -2.32
C THR A 101 -0.54 0.77 -3.40
N LYS A 102 -0.92 0.58 -4.67
CA LYS A 102 -0.50 1.45 -5.78
C LYS A 102 -0.79 2.92 -5.47
N ARG A 103 -2.03 3.22 -5.05
CA ARG A 103 -2.46 4.58 -4.72
C ARG A 103 -1.69 5.16 -3.53
N ALA A 104 -1.55 4.39 -2.45
CA ALA A 104 -0.88 4.83 -1.24
C ALA A 104 0.61 5.12 -1.48
N LEU A 105 1.31 4.27 -2.23
CA LEU A 105 2.70 4.51 -2.61
C LEU A 105 2.85 5.75 -3.48
N ASN A 106 1.98 5.93 -4.48
CA ASN A 106 2.01 7.10 -5.34
C ASN A 106 1.79 8.40 -4.55
N THR A 107 0.79 8.44 -3.67
CA THR A 107 0.53 9.63 -2.85
C THR A 107 1.63 9.88 -1.82
N ALA A 108 2.21 8.82 -1.23
CA ALA A 108 3.36 8.96 -0.33
C ALA A 108 4.59 9.52 -1.06
N TYR A 109 4.82 9.10 -2.31
CA TYR A 109 5.87 9.64 -3.17
C TYR A 109 5.62 11.12 -3.53
N GLU A 110 4.40 11.49 -3.90
CA GLU A 110 4.03 12.90 -4.15
C GLU A 110 4.20 13.77 -2.91
N ALA A 111 3.94 13.25 -1.71
CA ALA A 111 4.21 13.95 -0.46
C ALA A 111 5.72 14.09 -0.20
N ALA A 112 6.50 13.05 -0.50
CA ALA A 112 7.95 13.05 -0.35
C ALA A 112 8.65 14.04 -1.28
N THR A 113 8.11 14.31 -2.46
CA THR A 113 8.69 15.27 -3.42
C THR A 113 8.32 16.72 -3.14
N LYS A 114 7.28 16.96 -2.33
CA LYS A 114 6.82 18.30 -1.93
C LYS A 114 7.40 18.77 -0.59
N SER A 115 8.06 17.87 0.15
CA SER A 115 8.63 18.12 1.49
C SER A 115 10.10 18.48 1.40
#